data_AF-A0A7W7CBH7-F1
#
_entry.id   AF-A0A7W7CBH7-F1
#
_cell.length_a   1.000
_cell.length_b   1.000
_cell.length_c   1.000
_cell.angle_alpha   90.00
_cell.angle_beta   90.00
_cell.angle_gamma   90.00
#
_symmetry.space_group_name_H-M   'P 1'
#
loop_
_entity.id
_entity.type
_entity.pdbx_description
1 polymer ?
#
loop_
_entity_poly.entity_id
_entity_poly.type
_entity_poly.pdbx_seq_one_letter_code
_entity_poly.pdbx_strand_id
1 'polypeptide(L)'
;MLEEWVESARALRLRLVEGGRWAEADRVVTEVLGRALAEEAVTGPMLAGLSYVAGGPRPGSARCPDRAEPLPPQRELAMRAILLANRGVDRAGSVELAGRVLDSAAWSEPGCFWYAVLALAYAGEPGLAREHCARAARTAGWAGSVRQRDSLVLLTARLDTWNGAPGQAVRALESLLGNGVHPQFAGLTVAWLAAALVDLGELDRARELFRDHGLDGGLASAADRAELLFARGGLYRALGQFSLAYQDFLACGRALDGWAVVNPAVLPWRSRAALCAHALQRAPLATSLARAELVAARRWGSPRAIGLALHAAGWDSAAQLAEAADLVRGAELAQVRHDLGVLLSARGQRLAAEDAFTAAREAARLIGNSRWAHRTSGPRLTGQEGRIAALVRAGLSNKEIAARLGVVTRTVELHLSQVYRKLGVAGRDGLLRS
;
A
#
# COMPACT_ATOMS: atom_id res chain seq x y z
N MET A 1 37.26 15.06 8.95
CA MET A 1 37.65 14.21 7.80
C MET A 1 36.55 13.24 7.38
N LEU A 2 36.25 12.15 8.12
CA LEU A 2 35.21 11.20 7.69
C LEU A 2 33.81 11.83 7.58
N GLU A 3 33.37 12.60 8.58
CA GLU A 3 32.07 13.29 8.55
C GLU A 3 31.96 14.26 7.35
N GLU A 4 32.97 15.11 7.12
CA GLU A 4 32.99 16.05 5.98
C GLU A 4 32.97 15.34 4.62
N TRP A 5 33.66 14.20 4.52
CA TRP A 5 33.64 13.40 3.31
C TRP A 5 32.28 12.73 3.08
N VAL A 6 31.62 12.22 4.14
CA VAL A 6 30.26 11.69 4.05
C VAL A 6 29.25 12.78 3.68
N GLU A 7 29.36 13.99 4.23
CA GLU A 7 28.52 15.12 3.80
C GLU A 7 28.78 15.50 2.34
N SER A 8 30.03 15.51 1.90
CA SER A 8 30.40 15.74 0.50
C SER A 8 29.79 14.69 -0.43
N ALA A 9 29.79 13.43 -0.01
CA ALA A 9 29.15 12.35 -0.73
C ALA A 9 27.62 12.52 -0.81
N ARG A 10 26.96 12.93 0.27
CA ARG A 10 25.51 13.23 0.25
C ARG A 10 25.19 14.36 -0.72
N ALA A 11 25.96 15.44 -0.70
CA ALA A 11 25.78 16.57 -1.60
C ALA A 11 26.03 16.18 -3.07
N LEU A 12 27.04 15.35 -3.34
CA LEU A 12 27.29 14.82 -4.68
C LEU A 12 26.16 13.89 -5.14
N ARG A 13 25.71 12.96 -4.28
CA ARG A 13 24.59 12.06 -4.54
C ARG A 13 23.33 12.85 -4.92
N LEU A 14 23.00 13.88 -4.15
CA LEU A 14 21.84 14.73 -4.41
C LEU A 14 21.91 15.38 -5.79
N ARG A 15 23.04 16.02 -6.13
CA ARG A 15 23.26 16.63 -7.45
C ARG A 15 23.16 15.61 -8.60
N LEU A 16 23.70 14.41 -8.41
CA LEU A 16 23.63 13.33 -9.41
C LEU A 16 22.19 12.84 -9.60
N VAL A 17 21.42 12.73 -8.52
CA VAL A 17 19.99 12.38 -8.58
C VAL A 17 19.18 13.44 -9.32
N GLU A 18 19.40 14.72 -9.02
CA GLU A 18 18.77 15.85 -9.71
C GLU A 18 19.11 15.88 -11.21
N GLY A 19 20.34 15.51 -11.57
CA GLY A 19 20.79 15.40 -12.96
C GLY A 19 20.41 14.09 -13.66
N GLY A 20 19.62 13.19 -13.03
CA GLY A 20 19.23 11.90 -13.63
C GLY A 20 20.34 10.85 -13.71
N ARG A 21 21.51 11.10 -13.13
CA ARG A 21 22.70 10.21 -13.15
C ARG A 21 22.66 9.19 -12.02
N TRP A 22 21.60 8.39 -11.97
CA TRP A 22 21.30 7.52 -10.81
C TRP A 22 22.33 6.41 -10.57
N ALA A 23 22.85 5.78 -11.63
CA ALA A 23 23.89 4.75 -11.50
C ALA A 23 25.19 5.31 -10.91
N GLU A 24 25.49 6.59 -11.16
CA GLU A 24 26.63 7.27 -10.55
C GLU A 24 26.37 7.62 -9.09
N ALA A 25 25.16 8.08 -8.77
CA ALA A 25 24.75 8.31 -7.38
C ALA A 25 24.88 7.02 -6.54
N ASP A 26 24.51 5.86 -7.09
CA ASP A 26 24.63 4.56 -6.41
C ASP A 26 26.09 4.12 -6.23
N ARG A 27 26.95 4.38 -7.22
CA ARG A 27 28.40 4.17 -7.09
C ARG A 27 29.00 5.01 -5.97
N VAL A 28 28.64 6.30 -5.90
CA VAL A 28 29.06 7.18 -4.79
C VAL A 28 28.65 6.59 -3.44
N VAL A 29 27.40 6.13 -3.30
CA VAL A 29 26.95 5.53 -2.03
C VAL A 29 27.73 4.26 -1.71
N THR A 30 27.96 3.38 -2.68
CA THR A 30 28.65 2.11 -2.47
C THR A 30 30.12 2.32 -2.08
N GLU A 31 30.83 3.20 -2.79
CA GLU A 31 32.20 3.60 -2.44
C GLU A 31 32.27 4.23 -1.05
N VAL A 32 31.25 5.03 -0.71
CA VAL A 32 31.20 5.70 0.58
C VAL A 32 31.00 4.72 1.72
N LEU A 33 30.08 3.78 1.56
CA LEU A 33 29.82 2.74 2.55
C LEU A 33 31.03 1.83 2.76
N GLY A 34 31.68 1.38 1.68
CA GLY A 34 32.82 0.47 1.77
C GLY A 34 34.03 1.09 2.49
N ARG A 35 34.32 2.38 2.23
CA ARG A 35 35.43 3.06 2.94
C ARG A 35 35.03 3.48 4.35
N ALA A 36 33.81 3.97 4.56
CA ALA A 36 33.36 4.38 5.89
C ALA A 36 33.38 3.18 6.85
N LEU A 37 32.82 2.04 6.47
CA LEU A 37 32.74 0.86 7.34
C LEU A 37 34.10 0.16 7.55
N ALA A 38 35.15 0.57 6.83
CA ALA A 38 36.52 0.16 7.11
C ALA A 38 37.16 0.98 8.27
N GLU A 39 36.54 2.08 8.69
CA GLU A 39 36.97 2.89 9.84
C GLU A 39 36.20 2.49 11.11
N GLU A 40 36.87 2.43 12.27
CA GLU A 40 36.32 1.90 13.54
C GLU A 40 35.28 2.81 14.24
N ALA A 41 34.87 3.94 13.65
CA ALA A 41 34.09 4.98 14.33
C ALA A 41 32.72 5.33 13.71
N VAL A 42 32.26 4.58 12.71
CA VAL A 42 31.06 4.96 11.94
C VAL A 42 29.78 4.59 12.66
N THR A 43 28.89 5.58 12.79
CA THR A 43 27.57 5.41 13.41
C THR A 43 26.43 5.51 12.40
N GLY A 44 25.25 4.99 12.75
CA GLY A 44 24.06 5.03 11.91
C GLY A 44 23.67 6.44 11.39
N PRO A 45 23.62 7.48 12.24
CA PRO A 45 23.32 8.85 11.80
C PRO A 45 24.33 9.42 10.80
N MET A 46 25.58 8.95 10.79
CA MET A 46 26.55 9.35 9.77
C MET A 46 26.18 8.80 8.40
N LEU A 47 25.60 7.60 8.31
CA LEU A 47 25.16 7.03 7.03
C LEU A 47 23.75 7.46 6.60
N ALA A 48 23.05 8.24 7.43
CA ALA A 48 21.75 8.81 7.10
C ALA A 48 21.80 9.59 5.76
N GLY A 49 20.71 9.57 5.00
CA GLY A 49 20.64 10.34 3.76
C GLY A 49 21.41 9.77 2.55
N LEU A 50 22.11 8.65 2.68
CA LEU A 50 22.76 7.98 1.55
C LEU A 50 21.77 7.11 0.73
N SER A 51 20.87 6.41 1.42
CA SER A 51 19.83 5.57 0.79
C SER A 51 18.47 5.85 1.41
N TYR A 52 17.41 5.82 0.60
CA TYR A 52 16.06 5.83 1.13
C TYR A 52 15.71 4.49 1.77
N VAL A 53 15.07 4.56 2.94
CA VAL A 53 14.32 3.46 3.54
C VAL A 53 13.23 4.08 4.38
N ALA A 54 12.03 3.48 4.40
CA ALA A 54 10.95 3.91 5.29
C ALA A 54 11.45 3.95 6.74
N GLY A 55 11.19 5.01 7.51
CA GLY A 55 11.69 5.14 8.89
C GLY A 55 13.21 5.22 9.00
N GLY A 56 13.96 5.51 7.93
CA GLY A 56 15.42 5.58 7.96
C GLY A 56 15.95 6.71 8.86
N PRO A 57 17.19 6.58 9.38
CA PRO A 57 17.82 7.67 10.12
C PRO A 57 17.97 8.91 9.23
N ARG A 58 17.78 10.10 9.83
CA ARG A 58 17.74 11.39 9.13
C ARG A 58 19.07 12.12 9.30
N PRO A 59 19.55 12.89 8.31
CA PRO A 59 20.64 13.83 8.54
C PRO A 59 20.33 14.72 9.75
N GLY A 60 21.26 14.80 10.70
CA GLY A 60 21.06 15.57 11.93
C GLY A 60 20.12 14.95 12.97
N SER A 61 19.66 13.70 12.81
CA SER A 61 18.92 13.00 13.88
C SER A 61 19.78 12.91 15.14
N ALA A 62 19.18 13.11 16.31
CA ALA A 62 19.86 12.98 17.60
C ALA A 62 20.68 11.67 17.62
N ARG A 63 21.98 11.77 17.90
CA ARG A 63 22.84 10.61 18.13
C ARG A 63 22.19 9.83 19.27
N CYS A 64 21.92 8.54 19.05
CA CYS A 64 21.41 7.71 20.13
C CYS A 64 22.40 7.80 21.30
N PRO A 65 21.94 8.02 22.54
CA PRO A 65 22.84 8.03 23.71
C PRO A 65 23.41 6.64 24.02
N ASP A 66 22.86 5.56 23.44
CA ASP A 66 23.49 4.24 23.48
C ASP A 66 24.87 4.31 22.82
N ARG A 67 25.85 3.64 23.45
CA ARG A 67 27.25 3.60 23.02
C ARG A 67 27.33 3.49 21.49
N ALA A 68 28.12 4.37 20.88
CA ALA A 68 28.46 4.31 19.46
C ALA A 68 29.24 3.02 19.18
N GLU A 69 28.56 1.89 19.20
CA GLU A 69 29.11 0.62 18.74
C GLU A 69 29.41 0.78 17.25
N PRO A 70 30.62 0.41 16.81
CA PRO A 70 30.97 0.44 15.40
C PRO A 70 29.94 -0.34 14.59
N LEU A 71 29.50 0.24 13.47
CA LEU A 71 28.57 -0.46 12.58
C LEU A 71 29.24 -1.73 12.03
N PRO A 72 28.52 -2.87 11.98
CA PRO A 72 29.07 -4.09 11.40
C PRO A 72 29.27 -3.93 9.88
N PRO A 73 30.29 -4.57 9.28
CA PRO A 73 30.52 -4.51 7.83
C PRO A 73 29.32 -4.91 6.97
N GLN A 74 28.47 -5.81 7.48
CA GLN A 74 27.24 -6.27 6.83
C GLN A 74 26.22 -5.13 6.62
N ARG A 75 26.38 -3.98 7.28
CA ARG A 75 25.58 -2.78 7.02
C ARG A 75 25.70 -2.31 5.57
N GLU A 76 26.87 -2.46 4.94
CA GLU A 76 27.04 -2.18 3.51
C GLU A 76 26.10 -3.05 2.68
N LEU A 77 26.09 -4.35 2.94
CA LEU A 77 25.26 -5.32 2.23
C LEU A 77 23.77 -5.02 2.40
N ALA A 78 23.35 -4.67 3.62
CA ALA A 78 21.96 -4.31 3.91
C ALA A 78 21.52 -3.05 3.14
N MET A 79 22.37 -2.02 3.10
CA MET A 79 22.09 -0.79 2.35
C MET A 79 22.15 -1.02 0.84
N ARG A 80 23.02 -1.90 0.35
CA ARG A 80 23.04 -2.29 -1.08
C ARG A 80 21.77 -3.06 -1.46
N ALA A 81 21.30 -3.97 -0.61
CA ALA A 81 20.04 -4.67 -0.83
C ALA A 81 18.87 -3.69 -0.99
N ILE A 82 18.74 -2.70 -0.09
CA ILE A 82 17.66 -1.70 -0.22
C ILE A 82 17.83 -0.80 -1.44
N LEU A 83 19.06 -0.47 -1.85
CA LEU A 83 19.31 0.33 -3.05
C LEU A 83 18.84 -0.40 -4.31
N LEU A 84 19.18 -1.68 -4.47
CA LEU A 84 18.68 -2.51 -5.57
C LEU A 84 17.14 -2.51 -5.60
N ALA A 85 16.51 -2.69 -4.43
CA ALA A 85 15.07 -2.57 -4.28
C ALA A 85 14.55 -1.19 -4.68
N ASN A 86 15.14 -0.08 -4.22
CA ASN A 86 14.70 1.28 -4.56
C ASN A 86 14.77 1.56 -6.07
N ARG A 87 15.81 1.05 -6.74
CA ARG A 87 16.01 1.19 -8.19
C ARG A 87 15.15 0.25 -9.03
N GLY A 88 14.61 -0.81 -8.43
CA GLY A 88 13.85 -1.84 -9.13
C GLY A 88 14.74 -2.63 -10.09
N VAL A 89 15.97 -2.94 -9.67
CA VAL A 89 16.95 -3.70 -10.44
C VAL A 89 17.53 -4.83 -9.62
N ASP A 90 17.87 -5.94 -10.28
CA ASP A 90 18.49 -7.11 -9.65
C ASP A 90 17.77 -7.58 -8.38
N ARG A 91 16.53 -8.04 -8.55
CA ARG A 91 15.71 -8.58 -7.46
C ARG A 91 16.41 -9.75 -6.76
N ALA A 92 17.07 -10.63 -7.52
CA ALA A 92 17.76 -11.79 -6.97
C ALA A 92 18.93 -11.36 -6.07
N GLY A 93 19.78 -10.44 -6.53
CA GLY A 93 20.86 -9.89 -5.72
C GLY A 93 20.35 -9.14 -4.48
N SER A 94 19.22 -8.44 -4.56
CA SER A 94 18.58 -7.83 -3.40
C SER A 94 18.19 -8.85 -2.33
N VAL A 95 17.65 -10.01 -2.74
CA VAL A 95 17.27 -11.10 -1.82
C VAL A 95 18.51 -11.76 -1.23
N GLU A 96 19.51 -12.07 -2.07
CA GLU A 96 20.75 -12.70 -1.64
C GLU A 96 21.49 -11.85 -0.59
N LEU A 97 21.67 -10.55 -0.87
CA LEU A 97 22.34 -9.63 0.05
C LEU A 97 21.59 -9.51 1.38
N ALA A 98 20.26 -9.40 1.34
CA ALA A 98 19.43 -9.33 2.54
C ALA A 98 19.51 -10.62 3.37
N GLY A 99 19.45 -11.79 2.73
CA GLY A 99 19.62 -13.08 3.39
C GLY A 99 20.98 -13.21 4.08
N ARG A 100 22.06 -12.86 3.39
CA ARG A 100 23.42 -12.87 3.96
C ARG A 100 23.55 -11.99 5.21
N VAL A 101 22.89 -10.84 5.24
CA VAL A 101 22.86 -9.98 6.44
C VAL A 101 22.10 -10.66 7.56
N LEU A 102 20.90 -11.19 7.27
CA LEU A 102 20.03 -11.80 8.26
C LEU A 102 20.58 -13.13 8.81
N ASP A 103 21.41 -13.85 8.06
CA ASP A 103 22.06 -15.08 8.53
C ASP A 103 23.39 -14.83 9.27
N SER A 104 23.87 -13.59 9.28
CA SER A 104 25.08 -13.20 10.01
C SER A 104 24.80 -12.78 11.45
N ALA A 105 25.85 -12.66 12.27
CA ALA A 105 25.75 -12.10 13.62
C ALA A 105 25.26 -10.63 13.64
N ALA A 106 25.38 -9.90 12.53
CA ALA A 106 24.95 -8.50 12.42
C ALA A 106 23.43 -8.31 12.33
N TRP A 107 22.65 -9.39 12.25
CA TRP A 107 21.19 -9.35 12.18
C TRP A 107 20.51 -8.73 13.41
N SER A 108 21.20 -8.65 14.55
CA SER A 108 20.72 -7.98 15.75
C SER A 108 20.97 -6.47 15.75
N GLU A 109 21.84 -5.96 14.86
CA GLU A 109 22.01 -4.52 14.70
C GLU A 109 20.74 -3.94 14.05
N PRO A 110 20.10 -2.91 14.65
CA PRO A 110 18.75 -2.52 14.29
C PRO A 110 18.58 -2.12 12.83
N GLY A 111 19.55 -1.43 12.23
CA GLY A 111 19.39 -1.01 10.85
C GLY A 111 19.70 -2.14 9.85
N CYS A 112 20.64 -3.05 10.12
CA CYS A 112 20.89 -4.24 9.31
C CYS A 112 19.62 -5.07 9.21
N PHE A 113 18.97 -5.32 10.35
CA PHE A 113 17.67 -5.97 10.39
C PHE A 113 16.62 -5.20 9.57
N TRP A 114 16.49 -3.89 9.81
CA TRP A 114 15.50 -3.04 9.14
C TRP A 114 15.64 -3.00 7.63
N TYR A 115 16.84 -2.73 7.13
CA TYR A 115 17.15 -2.67 5.70
C TYR A 115 16.92 -4.04 5.04
N ALA A 116 17.43 -5.12 5.64
CA ALA A 116 17.33 -6.44 5.04
C ALA A 116 15.88 -6.97 5.01
N VAL A 117 15.12 -6.80 6.09
CA VAL A 117 13.70 -7.22 6.13
C VAL A 117 12.86 -6.44 5.13
N LEU A 118 13.03 -5.12 5.01
CA LEU A 118 12.32 -4.34 3.99
C LEU A 118 12.75 -4.70 2.57
N ALA A 119 14.04 -4.98 2.34
CA ALA A 119 14.52 -5.44 1.03
C ALA A 119 13.87 -6.77 0.62
N LEU A 120 13.80 -7.76 1.51
CA LEU A 120 13.06 -9.02 1.27
C LEU A 120 11.59 -8.75 0.98
N ALA A 121 10.96 -7.89 1.76
CA ALA A 121 9.54 -7.62 1.60
C ALA A 121 9.23 -6.91 0.28
N TYR A 122 10.06 -5.93 -0.13
CA TYR A 122 9.97 -5.28 -1.43
C TYR A 122 10.28 -6.24 -2.58
N ALA A 123 11.20 -7.19 -2.39
CA ALA A 123 11.49 -8.25 -3.36
C ALA A 123 10.33 -9.24 -3.57
N GLY A 124 9.28 -9.17 -2.75
CA GLY A 124 8.15 -10.11 -2.84
C GLY A 124 8.39 -11.40 -2.08
N GLU A 125 9.28 -11.38 -1.08
CA GLU A 125 9.58 -12.48 -0.18
C GLU A 125 9.04 -12.22 1.25
N PRO A 126 7.73 -11.91 1.44
CA PRO A 126 7.19 -11.60 2.76
C PRO A 126 7.18 -12.82 3.70
N GLY A 127 7.23 -14.04 3.16
CA GLY A 127 7.39 -15.28 3.93
C GLY A 127 8.72 -15.29 4.68
N LEU A 128 9.83 -15.17 3.93
CA LEU A 128 11.18 -15.09 4.50
C LEU A 128 11.31 -13.92 5.48
N ALA A 129 10.81 -12.73 5.12
CA ALA A 129 10.82 -11.57 6.00
C ALA A 129 10.12 -11.83 7.35
N ARG A 130 8.97 -12.52 7.34
CA ARG A 130 8.25 -12.92 8.55
C ARG A 130 8.98 -13.98 9.35
N GLU A 131 9.63 -14.95 8.71
CA GLU A 131 10.43 -15.96 9.40
C GLU A 131 11.56 -15.31 10.22
N HIS A 132 12.24 -14.31 9.65
CA HIS A 132 13.26 -13.56 10.38
C HIS A 132 12.68 -12.71 11.51
N CYS A 133 11.50 -12.08 11.33
CA CYS A 133 10.79 -11.39 12.42
C CYS A 133 10.38 -12.37 13.53
N ALA A 134 9.84 -13.53 13.20
CA ALA A 134 9.46 -14.56 14.16
C ALA A 134 10.69 -15.13 14.88
N ARG A 135 11.83 -15.27 14.19
CA ARG A 135 13.10 -15.67 14.81
C ARG A 135 13.55 -14.61 15.82
N ALA A 136 13.57 -13.33 15.43
CA ALA A 136 13.90 -12.21 16.32
C ALA A 136 13.00 -12.18 17.57
N ALA A 137 11.69 -12.36 17.40
CA ALA A 137 10.72 -12.39 18.51
C ALA A 137 10.96 -13.54 19.51
N ARG A 138 11.46 -14.69 19.04
CA ARG A 138 11.74 -15.87 19.89
C ARG A 138 13.15 -15.88 20.48
N THR A 139 14.08 -15.10 19.93
CA THR A 139 15.46 -15.05 20.42
C THR A 139 15.55 -14.23 21.70
N ALA A 140 15.90 -14.89 22.81
CA ALA A 140 16.11 -14.23 24.09
C ALA A 140 17.16 -13.11 23.97
N GLY A 141 16.85 -11.93 24.51
CA GLY A 141 17.74 -10.78 24.49
C GLY A 141 17.83 -10.03 23.15
N TRP A 142 17.13 -10.46 22.09
CA TRP A 142 17.19 -9.78 20.80
C TRP A 142 16.62 -8.35 20.84
N ALA A 143 15.49 -8.17 21.54
CA ALA A 143 14.86 -6.87 21.75
C ALA A 143 15.47 -6.13 22.96
N GLY A 144 16.80 -6.06 23.02
CA GLY A 144 17.55 -5.50 24.16
C GLY A 144 17.44 -3.97 24.29
N SER A 145 17.12 -3.27 23.20
CA SER A 145 16.90 -1.82 23.15
C SER A 145 15.50 -1.46 22.67
N VAL A 146 15.03 -0.25 23.04
CA VAL A 146 13.77 0.33 22.55
C VAL A 146 13.74 0.33 21.01
N ARG A 147 14.86 0.67 20.36
CA ARG A 147 14.96 0.72 18.90
C ARG A 147 14.79 -0.67 18.26
N GLN A 148 15.38 -1.73 18.83
CA GLN A 148 15.22 -3.11 18.31
C GLN A 148 13.77 -3.58 18.47
N ARG A 149 13.21 -3.42 19.67
CA ARG A 149 11.82 -3.77 19.97
C ARG A 149 10.86 -3.09 19.00
N ASP A 150 10.97 -1.78 18.85
CA ASP A 150 10.06 -1.00 18.00
C ASP A 150 10.24 -1.36 16.53
N SER A 151 11.48 -1.62 16.08
CA SER A 151 11.77 -2.10 14.72
C SER A 151 11.04 -3.41 14.43
N LEU A 152 11.12 -4.38 15.34
CA LEU A 152 10.46 -5.67 15.20
C LEU A 152 8.94 -5.53 15.13
N VAL A 153 8.34 -4.73 16.01
CA VAL A 153 6.89 -4.49 16.02
C VAL A 153 6.43 -3.86 14.71
N LEU A 154 7.12 -2.82 14.23
CA LEU A 154 6.78 -2.13 12.99
C LEU A 154 6.90 -3.01 11.75
N LEU A 155 8.01 -3.74 11.62
CA LEU A 155 8.22 -4.63 10.47
C LEU A 155 7.20 -5.78 10.46
N THR A 156 6.92 -6.36 11.62
CA THR A 156 5.90 -7.41 11.75
C THR A 156 4.53 -6.87 11.36
N ALA A 157 4.12 -5.73 11.91
CA ALA A 157 2.85 -5.09 11.59
C ALA A 157 2.73 -4.76 10.09
N ARG A 158 3.80 -4.27 9.46
CA ARG A 158 3.83 -3.99 8.02
C ARG A 158 3.63 -5.24 7.17
N LEU A 159 4.31 -6.33 7.54
CA LEU A 159 4.18 -7.62 6.87
C LEU A 159 2.79 -8.23 7.07
N ASP A 160 2.19 -8.05 8.25
CA ASP A 160 0.83 -8.49 8.56
C ASP A 160 -0.19 -7.75 7.69
N THR A 161 -0.07 -6.43 7.53
CA THR A 161 -0.93 -5.65 6.63
C THR A 161 -0.89 -6.20 5.21
N TRP A 162 0.31 -6.42 4.65
CA TRP A 162 0.47 -6.98 3.30
C TRP A 162 0.00 -8.42 3.16
N ASN A 163 -0.03 -9.19 4.25
CA ASN A 163 -0.52 -10.56 4.27
C ASN A 163 -2.03 -10.68 4.55
N GLY A 164 -2.76 -9.56 4.61
CA GLY A 164 -4.20 -9.57 4.87
C GLY A 164 -4.58 -9.73 6.35
N ALA A 165 -3.68 -9.36 7.27
CA ALA A 165 -3.94 -9.32 8.71
C ALA A 165 -3.89 -7.88 9.29
N PRO A 166 -4.56 -6.87 8.69
CA PRO A 166 -4.47 -5.48 9.16
C PRO A 166 -4.96 -5.30 10.61
N GLY A 167 -5.87 -6.14 11.11
CA GLY A 167 -6.28 -6.11 12.51
C GLY A 167 -5.18 -6.46 13.53
N GLN A 168 -4.23 -7.33 13.15
CA GLN A 168 -3.05 -7.62 13.99
C GLN A 168 -2.11 -6.42 14.01
N ALA A 169 -1.87 -5.83 12.83
CA ALA A 169 -1.07 -4.63 12.66
C ALA A 169 -1.62 -3.44 13.47
N VAL A 170 -2.94 -3.19 13.42
CA VAL A 170 -3.58 -2.11 14.20
C VAL A 170 -3.31 -2.28 15.70
N ARG A 171 -3.61 -3.47 16.27
CA ARG A 171 -3.38 -3.72 17.71
C ARG A 171 -1.92 -3.51 18.11
N ALA A 172 -0.99 -4.00 17.30
CA ALA A 172 0.43 -3.87 17.56
C ALA A 172 0.91 -2.41 17.51
N LEU A 173 0.49 -1.64 16.50
CA LEU A 173 0.91 -0.26 16.30
C LEU A 173 0.23 0.72 17.28
N GLU A 174 -1.01 0.45 17.69
CA GLU A 174 -1.68 1.22 18.75
C GLU A 174 -1.02 1.01 20.10
N SER A 175 -0.69 -0.24 20.44
CA SER A 175 0.08 -0.54 21.64
C SER A 175 1.45 0.14 21.61
N LEU A 176 2.10 0.14 20.44
CA LEU A 176 3.39 0.82 20.26
C LEU A 176 3.28 2.34 20.47
N LEU A 177 2.27 3.00 19.87
CA LEU A 177 2.05 4.44 20.08
C LEU A 177 1.73 4.77 21.54
N GLY A 178 0.85 4.00 22.18
CA GLY A 178 0.44 4.23 23.57
C GLY A 178 1.57 4.06 24.59
N ASN A 179 2.53 3.17 24.31
CA ASN A 179 3.69 2.91 25.18
C ASN A 179 4.89 3.83 24.91
N GLY A 180 4.79 4.73 23.92
CA GLY A 180 5.89 5.55 23.44
C GLY A 180 6.74 4.83 22.40
N VAL A 181 7.02 5.55 21.31
CA VAL A 181 7.78 5.06 20.15
C VAL A 181 9.14 5.73 20.11
N HIS A 182 10.17 4.97 19.71
CA HIS A 182 11.45 5.54 19.34
C HIS A 182 11.27 6.69 18.33
N PRO A 183 11.87 7.89 18.55
CA PRO A 183 11.59 9.09 17.75
C PRO A 183 11.79 8.92 16.23
N GLN A 184 12.72 8.04 15.84
CA GLN A 184 12.96 7.68 14.43
C GLN A 184 11.70 7.16 13.73
N PHE A 185 10.83 6.46 14.45
CA PHE A 185 9.69 5.77 13.87
C PHE A 185 8.34 6.44 14.12
N ALA A 186 8.28 7.51 14.91
CA ALA A 186 7.00 8.13 15.31
C ALA A 186 6.08 8.46 14.12
N GLY A 187 6.62 9.13 13.09
CA GLY A 187 5.85 9.45 11.88
C GLY A 187 5.48 8.21 11.06
N LEU A 188 6.38 7.23 11.00
CA LEU A 188 6.14 5.98 10.29
C LEU A 188 5.05 5.14 10.95
N THR A 189 5.03 5.07 12.28
CA THR A 189 4.00 4.37 13.04
C THR A 189 2.63 4.95 12.76
N VAL A 190 2.49 6.28 12.70
CA VAL A 190 1.24 6.94 12.30
C VAL A 190 0.85 6.58 10.86
N ALA A 191 1.79 6.65 9.92
CA ALA A 191 1.52 6.33 8.51
C ALA A 191 1.03 4.88 8.33
N TRP A 192 1.73 3.92 8.93
CA TRP A 192 1.40 2.50 8.77
C TRP A 192 0.16 2.09 9.57
N LEU A 193 -0.09 2.69 10.73
CA LEU A 193 -1.33 2.49 11.48
C LEU A 193 -2.52 3.04 10.69
N ALA A 194 -2.42 4.25 10.14
CA ALA A 194 -3.47 4.83 9.31
C ALA A 194 -3.78 3.95 8.09
N ALA A 195 -2.75 3.43 7.41
CA ALA A 195 -2.94 2.50 6.29
C ALA A 195 -3.67 1.22 6.73
N ALA A 196 -3.30 0.63 7.87
CA ALA A 196 -3.97 -0.57 8.39
C ALA A 196 -5.43 -0.31 8.82
N LEU A 197 -5.71 0.86 9.42
CA LEU A 197 -7.08 1.28 9.74
C LEU A 197 -7.93 1.47 8.48
N VAL A 198 -7.35 2.04 7.42
CA VAL A 198 -8.02 2.15 6.10
C VAL A 198 -8.32 0.77 5.52
N ASP A 199 -7.41 -0.19 5.65
CA ASP A 199 -7.61 -1.57 5.22
C ASP A 199 -8.68 -2.30 6.03
N LEU A 200 -8.91 -1.93 7.30
CA LEU A 200 -10.07 -2.36 8.11
C LEU A 200 -11.37 -1.59 7.81
N GLY A 201 -11.30 -0.52 7.02
CA GLY A 201 -12.46 0.34 6.73
C GLY A 201 -12.80 1.32 7.86
N GLU A 202 -11.93 1.48 8.86
CA GLU A 202 -12.10 2.35 10.02
C GLU A 202 -11.59 3.77 9.72
N LEU A 203 -12.23 4.43 8.77
CA LEU A 203 -11.73 5.69 8.19
C LEU A 203 -11.76 6.87 9.17
N ASP A 204 -12.72 6.89 10.09
CA ASP A 204 -12.83 7.96 11.08
C ASP A 204 -11.65 7.92 12.05
N ARG A 205 -11.31 6.72 12.57
CA ARG A 205 -10.12 6.52 13.40
C ARG A 205 -8.83 6.90 12.68
N ALA A 206 -8.69 6.53 11.40
CA ALA A 206 -7.53 6.92 10.60
C ALA A 206 -7.42 8.44 10.44
N ARG A 207 -8.55 9.14 10.25
CA ARG A 207 -8.61 10.60 10.15
C ARG A 207 -8.28 11.28 11.48
N GLU A 208 -8.83 10.77 12.58
CA GLU A 208 -8.54 11.26 13.94
C GLU A 208 -7.06 11.09 14.27
N LEU A 209 -6.48 9.94 13.95
CA LEU A 209 -5.06 9.67 14.14
C LEU A 209 -4.16 10.73 13.48
N PHE A 210 -4.44 11.11 12.22
CA PHE A 210 -3.69 12.18 11.54
C PHE A 210 -3.86 13.53 12.22
N ARG A 211 -5.08 13.88 12.63
CA ARG A 211 -5.39 15.14 13.31
C ARG A 211 -4.70 15.24 14.68
N ASP A 212 -4.77 14.19 15.49
CA ASP A 212 -4.22 14.16 16.85
C ASP A 212 -2.69 14.27 16.86
N HIS A 213 -2.03 13.89 15.77
CA HIS A 213 -0.57 14.02 15.61
C HIS A 213 -0.15 15.26 14.78
N GLY A 214 -1.09 16.11 14.37
CA GLY A 214 -0.82 17.32 13.57
C GLY A 214 -0.30 17.02 12.16
N LEU A 215 -0.71 15.90 11.57
CA LEU A 215 -0.24 15.38 10.28
C LEU A 215 -1.32 15.46 9.17
N ASP A 216 -2.45 16.11 9.44
CA ASP A 216 -3.54 16.40 8.52
C ASP A 216 -3.27 17.63 7.63
N GLY A 217 -2.29 18.47 7.99
CA GLY A 217 -1.86 19.68 7.25
C GLY A 217 -0.63 19.50 6.34
N GLY A 218 0.23 20.52 6.28
CA GLY A 218 1.43 20.51 5.44
C GLY A 218 2.51 19.55 5.96
N LEU A 219 2.88 18.54 5.17
CA LEU A 219 3.86 17.50 5.55
C LEU A 219 5.29 17.82 5.08
N ALA A 220 5.62 19.08 4.84
CA ALA A 220 6.88 19.44 4.19
C ALA A 220 8.12 19.07 5.03
N SER A 221 8.03 19.23 6.35
CA SER A 221 9.09 19.00 7.34
C SER A 221 9.05 17.61 7.99
N ALA A 222 8.01 16.81 7.74
CA ALA A 222 7.97 15.44 8.21
C ALA A 222 9.03 14.62 7.46
N ALA A 223 9.91 13.86 8.12
CA ALA A 223 10.88 13.09 7.33
C ALA A 223 10.42 11.70 6.89
N ASP A 224 9.31 11.17 7.42
CA ASP A 224 8.60 10.04 6.83
C ASP A 224 7.58 10.52 5.77
N ARG A 225 7.86 11.67 5.14
CA ARG A 225 6.93 12.39 4.25
C ARG A 225 6.34 11.50 3.16
N ALA A 226 7.15 10.66 2.51
CA ALA A 226 6.66 9.78 1.44
C ALA A 226 5.60 8.78 1.97
N GLU A 227 5.87 8.15 3.11
CA GLU A 227 4.97 7.18 3.76
C GLU A 227 3.70 7.86 4.28
N LEU A 228 3.83 9.03 4.92
CA LEU A 228 2.70 9.82 5.43
C LEU A 228 1.78 10.30 4.31
N LEU A 229 2.35 10.85 3.23
CA LEU A 229 1.58 11.26 2.05
C LEU A 229 0.87 10.08 1.40
N PHE A 230 1.54 8.92 1.30
CA PHE A 230 0.93 7.73 0.72
C PHE A 230 -0.24 7.22 1.57
N ALA A 231 -0.06 7.15 2.89
CA ALA A 231 -1.10 6.71 3.82
C ALA A 231 -2.31 7.67 3.82
N ARG A 232 -2.06 8.98 3.87
CA ARG A 232 -3.13 10.00 3.84
C ARG A 232 -3.86 10.06 2.51
N GLY A 233 -3.13 9.92 1.40
CA GLY A 233 -3.73 9.74 0.08
C GLY A 233 -4.62 8.50 0.01
N GLY A 234 -4.22 7.40 0.67
CA GLY A 234 -5.03 6.19 0.84
C GLY A 234 -6.35 6.47 1.58
N LEU A 235 -6.28 7.20 2.70
CA LEU A 235 -7.45 7.64 3.46
C LEU A 235 -8.38 8.52 2.61
N TYR A 236 -7.86 9.56 1.97
CA TYR A 236 -8.65 10.43 1.09
C TYR A 236 -9.33 9.64 -0.04
N ARG A 237 -8.63 8.68 -0.65
CA ARG A 237 -9.22 7.82 -1.68
C ARG A 237 -10.37 6.97 -1.11
N ALA A 238 -10.18 6.40 0.08
CA ALA A 238 -11.21 5.60 0.74
C ALA A 238 -12.44 6.42 1.16
N LEU A 239 -12.26 7.73 1.41
CA LEU A 239 -13.32 8.71 1.65
C LEU A 239 -13.97 9.23 0.36
N GLY A 240 -13.49 8.86 -0.83
CA GLY A 240 -13.98 9.36 -2.12
C GLY A 240 -13.46 10.76 -2.49
N GLN A 241 -12.49 11.29 -1.74
CA GLN A 241 -11.87 12.59 -1.97
C GLN A 241 -10.72 12.47 -2.99
N PHE A 242 -11.05 12.06 -4.22
CA PHE A 242 -10.07 11.67 -5.23
C PHE A 242 -9.09 12.79 -5.62
N SER A 243 -9.52 14.07 -5.58
CA SER A 243 -8.64 15.21 -5.85
C SER A 243 -7.53 15.35 -4.83
N LEU A 244 -7.85 15.25 -3.54
CA LEU A 244 -6.86 15.34 -2.45
C LEU A 244 -5.94 14.12 -2.47
N ALA A 245 -6.51 12.92 -2.66
CA ALA A 245 -5.75 11.68 -2.79
C ALA A 245 -4.73 11.76 -3.94
N TYR A 246 -5.17 12.23 -5.12
CA TYR A 246 -4.30 12.39 -6.29
C TYR A 246 -3.13 13.34 -6.00
N GLN A 247 -3.39 14.48 -5.33
CA GLN A 247 -2.35 15.44 -4.96
C GLN A 247 -1.31 14.82 -4.01
N ASP A 248 -1.76 14.09 -2.99
CA ASP A 248 -0.90 13.42 -2.02
C ASP A 248 -0.06 12.31 -2.69
N PHE A 249 -0.64 11.50 -3.58
CA PHE A 249 0.12 10.47 -4.31
C PHE A 249 1.18 11.08 -5.25
N LEU A 250 0.89 12.19 -5.93
CA LEU A 250 1.91 12.88 -6.74
C LEU A 250 2.99 13.53 -5.87
N ALA A 251 2.63 14.07 -4.70
CA ALA A 251 3.60 14.61 -3.75
C ALA A 251 4.49 13.52 -3.15
N CYS A 252 3.93 12.34 -2.88
CA CYS A 252 4.67 11.14 -2.50
C CYS A 252 5.70 10.77 -3.59
N GLY A 253 5.26 10.74 -4.86
CA GLY A 253 6.13 10.48 -6.00
C GLY A 253 7.30 11.46 -6.09
N ARG A 254 7.03 12.77 -5.99
CA ARG A 254 8.10 13.79 -5.96
C ARG A 254 9.07 13.61 -4.80
N ALA A 255 8.56 13.24 -3.62
CA ALA A 255 9.41 12.96 -2.47
C ALA A 255 10.35 11.77 -2.76
N LEU A 256 9.85 10.70 -3.37
CA LEU A 256 10.61 9.51 -3.75
C LEU A 256 11.58 9.75 -4.91
N ASP A 257 11.21 10.56 -5.90
CA ASP A 257 12.06 10.94 -7.02
C ASP A 257 13.31 11.69 -6.54
N GLY A 258 13.22 12.49 -5.47
CA GLY A 258 14.37 13.10 -4.80
C GLY A 258 15.34 12.10 -4.15
N TRP A 259 14.90 10.86 -3.94
CA TRP A 259 15.75 9.73 -3.58
C TRP A 259 16.05 8.79 -4.74
N ALA A 260 15.47 9.11 -5.90
CA ALA A 260 15.40 8.33 -7.11
C ALA A 260 14.96 6.87 -6.85
N VAL A 261 13.97 6.74 -5.97
CA VAL A 261 13.21 5.51 -5.77
C VAL A 261 12.19 5.40 -6.91
N VAL A 262 12.36 4.41 -7.76
CA VAL A 262 11.49 4.18 -8.94
C VAL A 262 10.71 2.88 -8.86
N ASN A 263 11.06 1.98 -7.93
CA ASN A 263 10.39 0.70 -7.78
C ASN A 263 9.01 0.83 -7.10
N PRO A 264 7.92 0.40 -7.75
CA PRO A 264 6.59 0.43 -7.15
C PRO A 264 6.41 -0.52 -5.96
N ALA A 265 7.29 -1.49 -5.74
CA ALA A 265 7.25 -2.34 -4.56
C ALA A 265 7.48 -1.56 -3.25
N VAL A 266 8.18 -0.42 -3.32
CA VAL A 266 8.41 0.46 -2.16
C VAL A 266 7.11 1.18 -1.79
N LEU A 267 6.62 2.03 -2.70
CA LEU A 267 5.32 2.69 -2.61
C LEU A 267 4.74 2.83 -4.04
N PRO A 268 3.61 2.18 -4.36
CA PRO A 268 3.01 2.17 -5.70
C PRO A 268 2.19 3.44 -5.96
N TRP A 269 2.84 4.60 -5.82
CA TRP A 269 2.16 5.89 -5.86
C TRP A 269 1.58 6.20 -7.25
N ARG A 270 2.21 5.75 -8.35
CA ARG A 270 1.65 5.97 -9.69
C ARG A 270 0.40 5.13 -9.89
N SER A 271 0.37 3.89 -9.40
CA SER A 271 -0.85 3.05 -9.43
C SER A 271 -2.01 3.74 -8.72
N ARG A 272 -1.76 4.23 -7.50
CA ARG A 272 -2.80 4.90 -6.70
C ARG A 272 -3.23 6.23 -7.31
N ALA A 273 -2.28 7.02 -7.84
CA ALA A 273 -2.58 8.25 -8.57
C ALA A 273 -3.36 7.99 -9.87
N ALA A 274 -3.05 6.93 -10.61
CA ALA A 274 -3.75 6.55 -11.84
C ALA A 274 -5.22 6.22 -11.56
N LEU A 275 -5.50 5.45 -10.50
CA LEU A 275 -6.87 5.14 -10.08
C LEU A 275 -7.64 6.42 -9.69
N CYS A 276 -7.01 7.35 -8.98
CA CYS A 276 -7.63 8.66 -8.68
C CYS A 276 -7.84 9.50 -9.95
N ALA A 277 -6.88 9.52 -10.87
CA ALA A 277 -7.00 10.23 -12.15
C ALA A 277 -8.15 9.66 -12.99
N HIS A 278 -8.34 8.35 -13.00
CA HIS A 278 -9.47 7.69 -13.65
C HIS A 278 -10.81 8.14 -13.02
N ALA A 279 -10.92 8.10 -11.69
CA ALA A 279 -12.12 8.57 -10.99
C ALA A 279 -12.43 10.06 -11.27
N LEU A 280 -11.39 10.87 -11.48
CA LEU A 280 -11.49 12.29 -11.86
C LEU A 280 -11.70 12.52 -13.36
N GLN A 281 -11.92 11.47 -14.17
CA GLN A 281 -12.12 11.53 -15.62
C GLN A 281 -10.92 12.14 -16.39
N ARG A 282 -9.70 11.92 -15.89
CA ARG A 282 -8.44 12.39 -16.51
C ARG A 282 -7.74 11.25 -17.26
N ALA A 283 -8.39 10.72 -18.29
CA ALA A 283 -7.96 9.49 -18.97
C ALA A 283 -6.48 9.50 -19.45
N PRO A 284 -5.96 10.55 -20.12
CA PRO A 284 -4.56 10.53 -20.57
C PRO A 284 -3.56 10.40 -19.42
N LEU A 285 -3.81 11.10 -18.30
CA LEU A 285 -2.96 11.02 -17.11
C LEU A 285 -3.06 9.66 -16.42
N ALA A 286 -4.27 9.11 -16.30
CA ALA A 286 -4.49 7.78 -15.73
C ALA A 286 -3.72 6.71 -16.52
N THR A 287 -3.85 6.72 -17.86
CA THR A 287 -3.14 5.78 -18.74
C THR A 287 -1.62 5.94 -18.66
N SER A 288 -1.12 7.18 -18.68
CA SER A 288 0.33 7.43 -18.60
C SER A 288 0.93 6.91 -17.28
N LEU A 289 0.27 7.21 -16.15
CA LEU A 289 0.73 6.78 -14.83
C LEU A 289 0.67 5.25 -14.68
N ALA A 290 -0.43 4.63 -15.09
CA ALA A 290 -0.60 3.17 -14.99
C ALA A 290 0.41 2.41 -15.86
N ARG A 291 0.66 2.87 -17.10
CA ARG A 291 1.66 2.25 -17.99
C ARG A 291 3.07 2.37 -17.43
N ALA A 292 3.44 3.56 -16.94
CA ALA A 292 4.76 3.78 -16.33
C ALA A 292 4.96 2.87 -15.12
N GLU A 293 3.94 2.70 -14.27
CA GLU A 293 4.02 1.77 -13.15
C GLU A 293 4.17 0.33 -13.61
N LEU A 294 3.37 -0.13 -14.58
CA LEU A 294 3.40 -1.52 -15.02
C LEU A 294 4.77 -1.90 -15.62
N VAL A 295 5.41 -0.97 -16.34
CA VAL A 295 6.78 -1.16 -16.83
C VAL A 295 7.77 -1.33 -15.65
N ALA A 296 7.71 -0.44 -14.65
CA ALA A 296 8.58 -0.52 -13.48
C ALA A 296 8.33 -1.78 -12.64
N ALA A 297 7.05 -2.16 -12.46
CA ALA A 297 6.65 -3.36 -11.73
C ALA A 297 7.12 -4.64 -12.42
N ARG A 298 7.01 -4.72 -13.76
CA ARG A 298 7.51 -5.87 -14.53
C ARG A 298 9.03 -5.96 -14.53
N ARG A 299 9.73 -4.82 -14.58
CA ARG A 299 11.19 -4.78 -14.46
C ARG A 299 11.67 -5.36 -13.12
N TRP A 300 10.98 -5.03 -12.03
CA TRP A 300 11.29 -5.57 -10.72
C TRP A 300 10.82 -7.02 -10.54
N GLY A 301 9.61 -7.32 -11.01
CA GLY A 301 9.06 -8.66 -11.14
C GLY A 301 8.31 -9.18 -9.92
N SER A 302 8.20 -8.46 -8.81
CA SER A 302 7.51 -8.99 -7.62
C SER A 302 6.00 -9.14 -7.87
N PRO A 303 5.37 -10.28 -7.48
CA PRO A 303 3.96 -10.55 -7.78
C PRO A 303 3.02 -9.43 -7.35
N ARG A 304 3.15 -8.96 -6.10
CA ARG A 304 2.31 -7.90 -5.54
C ARG A 304 2.43 -6.58 -6.33
N ALA A 305 3.65 -6.18 -6.71
CA ALA A 305 3.85 -4.93 -7.46
C ALA A 305 3.22 -5.01 -8.86
N ILE A 306 3.37 -6.16 -9.53
CA ILE A 306 2.72 -6.41 -10.83
C ILE A 306 1.20 -6.37 -10.68
N GLY A 307 0.64 -7.07 -9.68
CA GLY A 307 -0.79 -7.11 -9.45
C GLY A 307 -1.40 -5.73 -9.21
N LEU A 308 -0.75 -4.87 -8.42
CA LEU A 308 -1.19 -3.49 -8.20
C LEU A 308 -1.10 -2.62 -9.45
N ALA A 309 -0.05 -2.80 -10.26
CA ALA A 309 0.09 -2.07 -11.52
C ALA A 309 -0.94 -2.52 -12.57
N LEU A 310 -1.24 -3.83 -12.63
CA LEU A 310 -2.31 -4.38 -13.47
C LEU A 310 -3.69 -3.87 -13.03
N HIS A 311 -3.94 -3.75 -11.72
CA HIS A 311 -5.17 -3.15 -11.21
C HIS A 311 -5.35 -1.72 -11.74
N ALA A 312 -4.31 -0.90 -11.66
CA ALA A 312 -4.35 0.48 -12.16
C ALA A 312 -4.48 0.57 -13.69
N ALA A 313 -3.91 -0.38 -14.42
CA ALA A 313 -3.95 -0.42 -15.89
C ALA A 313 -5.25 -1.03 -16.44
N GLY A 314 -5.91 -1.92 -15.69
CA GLY A 314 -7.00 -2.77 -16.15
C GLY A 314 -8.41 -2.18 -16.05
N TRP A 315 -8.57 -0.85 -15.97
CA TRP A 315 -9.89 -0.20 -15.80
C TRP A 315 -10.88 -0.52 -16.94
N ASP A 316 -10.39 -0.94 -18.10
CA ASP A 316 -11.16 -1.41 -19.25
C ASP A 316 -10.87 -2.88 -19.62
N SER A 317 -10.19 -3.65 -18.76
CA SER A 317 -9.78 -5.02 -19.07
C SER A 317 -10.07 -5.98 -17.92
N ALA A 318 -11.17 -6.72 -18.04
CA ALA A 318 -11.55 -7.75 -17.08
C ALA A 318 -10.47 -8.84 -16.94
N ALA A 319 -9.75 -9.15 -18.02
CA ALA A 319 -8.64 -10.10 -18.01
C ALA A 319 -7.47 -9.58 -17.15
N GLN A 320 -7.09 -8.30 -17.30
CA GLN A 320 -6.02 -7.71 -16.47
C GLN A 320 -6.43 -7.58 -15.01
N LEU A 321 -7.69 -7.28 -14.71
CA LEU A 321 -8.19 -7.27 -13.32
C LEU A 321 -8.25 -8.67 -12.71
N ALA A 322 -8.58 -9.69 -13.50
CA ALA A 322 -8.52 -11.08 -13.05
C ALA A 322 -7.07 -11.49 -12.74
N GLU A 323 -6.13 -11.22 -13.65
CA GLU A 323 -4.70 -11.46 -13.44
C GLU A 323 -4.16 -10.69 -12.22
N ALA A 324 -4.57 -9.42 -12.05
CA ALA A 324 -4.23 -8.64 -10.86
C ALA A 324 -4.70 -9.33 -9.57
N ALA A 325 -5.92 -9.88 -9.57
CA ALA A 325 -6.50 -10.54 -8.41
C ALA A 325 -5.73 -11.81 -8.00
N ASP A 326 -5.08 -12.50 -8.93
CA ASP A 326 -4.29 -13.69 -8.63
C ASP A 326 -2.95 -13.34 -7.94
N LEU A 327 -2.48 -12.10 -8.11
CA LEU A 327 -1.18 -11.62 -7.65
C LEU A 327 -1.22 -10.79 -6.35
N VAL A 328 -2.39 -10.34 -5.92
CA VAL A 328 -2.56 -9.53 -4.69
C VAL A 328 -3.32 -10.29 -3.59
N ARG A 329 -3.22 -9.81 -2.35
CA ARG A 329 -3.86 -10.40 -1.18
C ARG A 329 -4.50 -9.31 -0.30
N GLY A 330 -5.24 -9.72 0.72
CA GLY A 330 -5.80 -8.80 1.72
C GLY A 330 -6.73 -7.73 1.15
N ALA A 331 -6.57 -6.48 1.61
CA ALA A 331 -7.39 -5.34 1.18
C ALA A 331 -7.27 -5.04 -0.32
N GLU A 332 -6.10 -5.31 -0.90
CA GLU A 332 -5.84 -5.12 -2.32
C GLU A 332 -6.67 -6.08 -3.17
N LEU A 333 -6.77 -7.36 -2.76
CA LEU A 333 -7.62 -8.36 -3.42
C LEU A 333 -9.10 -7.97 -3.39
N ALA A 334 -9.58 -7.52 -2.23
CA ALA A 334 -10.96 -7.06 -2.10
C ALA A 334 -11.24 -5.93 -3.11
N GLN A 335 -10.34 -4.95 -3.21
CA GLN A 335 -10.43 -3.82 -4.15
C GLN A 335 -10.46 -4.26 -5.61
N VAL A 336 -9.51 -5.09 -6.02
CA VAL A 336 -9.42 -5.57 -7.41
C VAL A 336 -10.69 -6.34 -7.79
N ARG A 337 -11.19 -7.23 -6.93
CA ARG A 337 -12.41 -8.01 -7.18
C ARG A 337 -13.66 -7.12 -7.24
N HIS A 338 -13.72 -6.07 -6.42
CA HIS A 338 -14.81 -5.10 -6.49
C HIS A 338 -14.82 -4.37 -7.84
N ASP A 339 -13.67 -3.85 -8.26
CA ASP A 339 -13.54 -3.10 -9.51
C ASP A 339 -13.78 -3.99 -10.73
N LEU A 340 -13.36 -5.27 -10.67
CA LEU A 340 -13.72 -6.28 -11.67
C LEU A 340 -15.25 -6.49 -11.74
N GLY A 341 -15.92 -6.62 -10.60
CA GLY A 341 -17.38 -6.71 -10.56
C GLY A 341 -18.08 -5.49 -11.16
N VAL A 342 -17.57 -4.28 -10.89
CA VAL A 342 -18.07 -3.04 -11.49
C VAL A 342 -17.93 -3.07 -13.02
N LEU A 343 -16.75 -3.45 -13.53
CA LEU A 343 -16.49 -3.53 -14.96
C LEU A 343 -17.37 -4.58 -15.66
N LEU A 344 -17.50 -5.77 -15.08
CA LEU A 344 -18.35 -6.86 -15.61
C LEU A 344 -19.82 -6.47 -15.62
N SER A 345 -20.29 -5.77 -14.58
CA SER A 345 -21.64 -5.24 -14.48
C SER A 345 -21.92 -4.23 -15.60
N ALA A 346 -20.99 -3.29 -15.83
CA ALA A 346 -21.09 -2.30 -16.91
C ALA A 346 -21.13 -2.94 -18.31
N ARG A 347 -20.59 -4.16 -18.46
CA ARG A 347 -20.63 -4.96 -19.69
C ARG A 347 -21.85 -5.87 -19.81
N GLY A 348 -22.77 -5.83 -18.86
CA GLY A 348 -23.95 -6.71 -18.84
C GLY A 348 -23.66 -8.16 -18.43
N GLN A 349 -22.44 -8.49 -17.98
CA GLN A 349 -22.05 -9.84 -17.58
C GLN A 349 -22.46 -10.12 -16.13
N ARG A 350 -23.76 -10.21 -15.89
CA ARG A 350 -24.36 -10.13 -14.54
C ARG A 350 -23.93 -11.25 -13.58
N LEU A 351 -23.85 -12.50 -14.05
CA LEU A 351 -23.43 -13.63 -13.20
C LEU A 351 -21.96 -13.47 -12.76
N ALA A 352 -21.06 -13.25 -13.73
CA ALA A 352 -19.65 -13.02 -13.44
C ALA A 352 -19.41 -11.79 -12.55
N ALA A 353 -20.23 -10.74 -12.70
CA ALA A 353 -20.18 -9.57 -11.83
C ALA A 353 -20.56 -9.92 -10.38
N GLU A 354 -21.62 -10.70 -10.17
CA GLU A 354 -22.03 -11.13 -8.83
C GLU A 354 -20.99 -12.06 -8.18
N ASP A 355 -20.35 -12.94 -8.96
CA ASP A 355 -19.25 -13.78 -8.49
C ASP A 355 -18.07 -12.92 -8.03
N ALA A 356 -17.68 -11.92 -8.83
CA ALA A 356 -16.61 -10.98 -8.48
C ALA A 356 -16.95 -10.15 -7.23
N PHE A 357 -18.19 -9.65 -7.10
CA PHE A 357 -18.62 -8.95 -5.89
C PHE A 357 -18.66 -9.86 -4.67
N THR A 358 -19.03 -11.13 -4.83
CA THR A 358 -19.02 -12.12 -3.74
C THR A 358 -17.61 -12.38 -3.27
N ALA A 359 -16.68 -12.65 -4.18
CA ALA A 359 -15.26 -12.79 -3.85
C ALA A 359 -14.68 -11.52 -3.19
N ALA A 360 -15.09 -10.33 -3.62
CA ALA A 360 -14.68 -9.07 -2.99
C ALA A 360 -15.13 -8.97 -1.52
N ARG A 361 -16.38 -9.35 -1.22
CA ARG A 361 -16.92 -9.36 0.15
C ARG A 361 -16.26 -10.42 1.01
N GLU A 362 -15.98 -11.61 0.46
CA GLU A 362 -15.27 -12.66 1.17
C GLU A 362 -13.85 -12.21 1.54
N ALA A 363 -13.10 -11.63 0.60
CA ALA A 363 -11.80 -11.04 0.87
C ALA A 363 -11.87 -9.93 1.94
N ALA A 364 -12.88 -9.05 1.86
CA ALA A 364 -13.10 -8.01 2.87
C ALA A 364 -13.41 -8.60 4.26
N ARG A 365 -14.20 -9.68 4.34
CA ARG A 365 -14.52 -10.35 5.60
C ARG A 365 -13.28 -11.00 6.23
N LEU A 366 -12.44 -11.64 5.41
CA LEU A 366 -11.21 -12.29 5.89
C LEU A 366 -10.24 -11.31 6.56
N ILE A 367 -10.16 -10.09 6.06
CA ILE A 367 -9.31 -9.05 6.65
C ILE A 367 -9.98 -8.25 7.77
N GLY A 368 -11.26 -8.48 8.05
CA GLY A 368 -12.04 -7.72 9.03
C GLY A 368 -12.52 -6.34 8.55
N ASN A 369 -12.56 -6.09 7.24
CA ASN A 369 -13.07 -4.83 6.70
C ASN A 369 -14.60 -4.80 6.73
N SER A 370 -15.15 -4.29 7.82
CA SER A 370 -16.60 -4.23 8.07
C SER A 370 -17.32 -3.40 7.01
N ARG A 371 -16.74 -2.26 6.61
CA ARG A 371 -17.32 -1.36 5.62
C ARG A 371 -17.57 -2.07 4.30
N TRP A 372 -16.59 -2.82 3.79
CA TRP A 372 -16.71 -3.55 2.53
C TRP A 372 -17.46 -4.87 2.66
N ALA A 373 -17.36 -5.55 3.81
CA ALA A 373 -18.13 -6.75 4.09
C ALA A 373 -19.64 -6.47 4.11
N HIS A 374 -20.04 -5.28 4.59
CA HIS A 374 -21.43 -4.84 4.64
C HIS A 374 -21.86 -3.96 3.47
N ARG A 375 -20.96 -3.66 2.52
CA ARG A 375 -21.36 -3.02 1.26
C ARG A 375 -22.31 -3.98 0.56
N THR A 376 -23.60 -3.66 0.64
CA THR A 376 -24.60 -4.26 -0.22
C THR A 376 -24.08 -4.06 -1.64
N SER A 377 -24.02 -5.15 -2.40
CA SER A 377 -23.79 -5.12 -3.86
C SER A 377 -24.57 -3.95 -4.45
N GLY A 378 -24.11 -3.39 -5.56
CA GLY A 378 -24.89 -2.37 -6.31
C GLY A 378 -26.40 -2.67 -6.26
N PRO A 379 -27.23 -1.64 -6.10
CA PRO A 379 -28.53 -1.70 -5.44
C PRO A 379 -29.28 -3.05 -5.58
N ARG A 380 -29.25 -3.86 -4.51
CA ARG A 380 -30.00 -5.13 -4.47
C ARG A 380 -31.50 -4.85 -4.48
N LEU A 381 -32.24 -5.64 -5.27
CA LEU A 381 -33.68 -5.66 -5.17
C LEU A 381 -34.06 -6.22 -3.79
N THR A 382 -34.99 -5.58 -3.10
CA THR A 382 -35.62 -6.15 -1.90
C THR A 382 -36.41 -7.41 -2.29
N GLY A 383 -36.77 -8.27 -1.33
CA GLY A 383 -37.56 -9.48 -1.61
C GLY A 383 -38.86 -9.18 -2.36
N GLN A 384 -39.50 -8.04 -2.07
CA GLN A 384 -40.72 -7.60 -2.76
C GLN A 384 -40.45 -7.04 -4.16
N GLU A 385 -39.38 -6.27 -4.34
CA GLU A 385 -38.93 -5.78 -5.64
C GLU A 385 -38.51 -6.94 -6.57
N GLY A 386 -37.83 -7.95 -6.05
CA GLY A 386 -37.44 -9.15 -6.80
C GLY A 386 -38.65 -9.96 -7.27
N ARG A 387 -39.67 -10.13 -6.40
CA ARG A 387 -40.94 -10.78 -6.79
C ARG A 387 -41.67 -9.99 -7.87
N ILE A 388 -41.76 -8.67 -7.75
CA ILE A 388 -42.40 -7.80 -8.76
C ILE A 388 -41.64 -7.88 -10.09
N ALA A 389 -40.30 -7.82 -10.08
CA ALA A 389 -39.47 -7.94 -11.28
C ALA A 389 -39.64 -9.30 -11.98
N ALA A 390 -39.73 -10.40 -11.22
CA ALA A 390 -39.97 -11.73 -11.75
C ALA A 390 -41.34 -11.86 -12.43
N LEU A 391 -42.39 -11.27 -11.83
CA LEU A 391 -43.73 -11.28 -12.43
C LEU A 391 -43.80 -10.41 -13.70
N VAL A 392 -43.06 -9.30 -13.75
CA VAL A 392 -42.93 -8.52 -15.00
C VAL A 392 -42.25 -9.35 -16.08
N ARG A 393 -41.16 -10.07 -15.77
CA ARG A 393 -40.49 -10.98 -16.71
C ARG A 393 -41.37 -12.12 -17.20
N ALA A 394 -42.29 -12.59 -16.36
CA ALA A 394 -43.31 -13.57 -16.75
C ALA A 394 -44.44 -12.97 -17.62
N GLY A 395 -44.35 -11.68 -17.98
CA GLY A 395 -45.28 -11.02 -18.90
C GLY A 395 -46.44 -10.28 -18.23
N LEU A 396 -46.60 -10.35 -16.90
CA LEU A 396 -47.78 -9.81 -16.21
C LEU A 396 -47.78 -8.28 -16.17
N SER A 397 -48.92 -7.67 -16.46
CA SER A 397 -49.18 -6.24 -16.33
C SER A 397 -49.18 -5.77 -14.87
N ASN A 398 -49.01 -4.46 -14.64
CA ASN A 398 -49.01 -3.91 -13.28
C ASN A 398 -50.33 -4.18 -12.53
N LYS A 399 -51.46 -4.28 -13.25
CA LYS A 399 -52.77 -4.62 -12.66
C LYS A 399 -52.83 -6.08 -12.21
N GLU A 400 -52.30 -7.00 -13.01
CA GLU A 400 -52.25 -8.43 -12.66
C GLU A 400 -51.28 -8.70 -11.51
N ILE A 401 -50.14 -8.02 -11.50
CA ILE A 401 -49.17 -8.07 -10.40
C ILE A 401 -49.80 -7.56 -9.10
N ALA A 402 -50.51 -6.42 -9.17
CA ALA A 402 -51.21 -5.83 -8.04
C ALA A 402 -52.25 -6.79 -7.45
N ALA A 403 -53.09 -7.39 -8.32
CA ALA A 403 -54.07 -8.40 -7.90
C ALA A 403 -53.41 -9.63 -7.27
N ARG A 404 -52.31 -10.14 -7.85
CA ARG A 404 -51.61 -11.34 -7.35
C ARG A 404 -50.90 -11.12 -6.02
N LEU A 405 -50.46 -9.89 -5.75
CA LEU A 405 -49.76 -9.52 -4.52
C LEU A 405 -50.67 -8.89 -3.46
N GLY A 406 -51.96 -8.68 -3.75
CA GLY A 406 -52.91 -8.06 -2.83
C GLY A 406 -52.60 -6.59 -2.53
N VAL A 407 -52.03 -5.86 -3.49
CA VAL A 407 -51.65 -4.45 -3.34
C VAL A 407 -52.30 -3.58 -4.40
N VAL A 408 -52.31 -2.27 -4.21
CA VAL A 408 -52.78 -1.33 -5.24
C VAL A 408 -51.74 -1.17 -6.36
N THR A 409 -52.19 -0.91 -7.59
CA THR A 409 -51.33 -0.76 -8.78
C THR A 409 -50.23 0.29 -8.60
N ARG A 410 -50.54 1.40 -7.89
CA ARG A 410 -49.57 2.46 -7.59
C ARG A 410 -48.36 1.96 -6.81
N THR A 411 -48.54 0.99 -5.92
CA THR A 411 -47.46 0.37 -5.14
C THR A 411 -46.52 -0.41 -6.04
N VAL A 412 -47.06 -1.13 -7.03
CA VAL A 412 -46.28 -1.85 -8.04
C VAL A 412 -45.46 -0.88 -8.90
N GLU A 413 -46.04 0.24 -9.34
CA GLU A 413 -45.34 1.28 -10.11
C GLU A 413 -44.17 1.92 -9.34
N LEU A 414 -44.37 2.20 -8.05
CA LEU A 414 -43.32 2.74 -7.18
C LEU A 414 -42.16 1.76 -7.03
N HIS A 415 -42.46 0.48 -6.76
CA HIS A 415 -41.44 -0.55 -6.71
C HIS A 415 -40.74 -0.75 -8.05
N LEU A 416 -41.46 -0.70 -9.18
CA LEU A 416 -40.85 -0.81 -10.50
C LEU A 416 -39.94 0.37 -10.83
N SER A 417 -40.31 1.59 -10.44
CA SER A 417 -39.44 2.77 -10.59
C SER A 417 -38.14 2.60 -9.81
N GLN A 418 -38.22 2.03 -8.61
CA GLN A 418 -37.04 1.68 -7.83
C GLN A 418 -36.26 0.54 -8.47
N VAL A 419 -36.91 -0.53 -8.95
CA VAL A 419 -36.28 -1.64 -9.67
C VAL A 419 -35.54 -1.14 -10.91
N TYR A 420 -36.14 -0.28 -11.73
CA TYR A 420 -35.52 0.27 -12.93
C TYR A 420 -34.26 1.07 -12.60
N ARG A 421 -34.34 1.95 -11.59
CA ARG A 421 -33.19 2.70 -11.08
C ARG A 421 -32.10 1.78 -10.50
N LYS A 422 -32.50 0.74 -9.76
CA LYS A 422 -31.59 -0.22 -9.12
C LYS A 422 -30.90 -1.14 -10.14
N LEU A 423 -31.59 -1.48 -11.23
CA LEU A 423 -31.10 -2.34 -12.30
C LEU A 423 -30.48 -1.59 -13.49
N GLY A 424 -30.57 -0.26 -13.51
CA GLY A 424 -30.05 0.57 -14.61
C GLY A 424 -30.80 0.40 -15.94
N VAL A 425 -32.07 0.00 -15.91
CA VAL A 425 -32.90 -0.20 -17.12
C VAL A 425 -33.84 0.98 -17.34
N ALA A 426 -34.03 1.39 -18.58
CA ALA A 426 -34.84 2.57 -18.94
C ALA A 426 -36.36 2.37 -18.78
N GLY A 427 -36.83 1.17 -18.44
CA GLY A 427 -38.24 0.87 -18.24
C GLY A 427 -38.58 -0.61 -18.37
N ARG A 428 -39.86 -0.91 -18.53
CA ARG A 428 -40.40 -2.28 -18.58
C ARG A 428 -39.76 -3.14 -19.67
N ASP A 429 -39.58 -2.60 -20.87
CA ASP A 429 -38.97 -3.35 -21.98
C ASP A 429 -37.48 -3.61 -21.76
N GLY A 430 -36.81 -2.75 -20.98
CA GLY A 430 -35.44 -3.02 -20.52
C GLY A 430 -35.40 -4.15 -19.49
N LEU A 431 -36.40 -4.22 -18.61
CA LEU A 431 -36.52 -5.28 -17.62
C LEU A 431 -36.91 -6.65 -18.22
N LEU A 432 -37.67 -6.66 -19.31
CA LEU A 432 -38.02 -7.86 -20.07
C LEU A 432 -36.83 -8.44 -20.84
N ARG A 433 -35.83 -7.62 -21.18
CA ARG A 433 -34.64 -7.98 -21.96
C ARG A 433 -33.39 -8.24 -21.13
N SER A 434 -33.31 -7.70 -19.92
CA SER A 434 -32.35 -8.12 -18.89
C SER A 434 -32.63 -9.53 -18.43
#